data_AF-A0A536NAG8-F1
#
_entry.id   AF-A0A536NAG8-F1
#
_cell.length_a   1.000
_cell.length_b   1.000
_cell.length_c   1.000
_cell.angle_alpha   90.00
_cell.angle_beta   90.00
_cell.angle_gamma   90.00
#
_symmetry.space_group_name_H-M   'P 1'
#
loop_
_entity.id
_entity.type
_entity.pdbx_description
1 polymer ?
#
loop_
_entity_poly.entity_id
_entity_poly.type
_entity_poly.pdbx_seq_one_letter_code
_entity_poly.pdbx_strand_id
1 'polypeptide(L)'
;MSRARPRARRSRYSVSHRLSRSVPALIGAVLLVAIVVTATVAYRRIDDFLSATTGKHLTLGAVVEAVQPEPGTMAYKLQHGQQVNILLLGMGGYENDAPFLTDSIMAVTIDPNSHRVMLASVPRDLVAHMNLQTNAGSIWTNKINAAYEVPYTSIICCVAPQYQGRDGGGHAAEHEVGKITGLTFDRYIAIDFKAFRDMVNALGGVSSRRTSGDRAGSRTSCRRSRRRRRLSTAGRRRRSCWTRCRRTSTPTCRSLT
;
A
#
# COMPACT_ATOMS: atom_id res chain seq x y z
N MET A 1 35.04 33.38 104.20
CA MET A 1 34.82 33.69 102.77
C MET A 1 35.40 32.55 101.94
N SER A 2 34.55 31.66 101.42
CA SER A 2 34.96 30.42 100.75
C SER A 2 35.09 30.66 99.23
N ARG A 3 36.30 30.53 98.67
CA ARG A 3 36.56 30.63 97.23
C ARG A 3 36.11 29.35 96.52
N ALA A 4 35.11 29.47 95.64
CA ALA A 4 34.69 28.39 94.74
C ALA A 4 35.71 28.16 93.63
N ARG A 5 36.10 26.90 93.38
CA ARG A 5 36.96 26.49 92.26
C ARG A 5 36.14 26.35 90.97
N PRO A 6 36.65 26.77 89.80
CA PRO A 6 35.93 26.60 88.54
C PRO A 6 35.96 25.12 88.11
N ARG A 7 34.81 24.56 87.77
CA ARG A 7 34.71 23.21 87.16
C ARG A 7 34.88 23.34 85.64
N ALA A 8 35.84 22.59 85.09
CA ALA A 8 36.08 22.53 83.66
C ALA A 8 34.90 21.87 82.92
N ARG A 9 34.32 22.60 81.96
CA ARG A 9 33.23 22.12 81.09
C ARG A 9 33.84 21.25 79.98
N ARG A 10 33.77 19.93 80.12
CA ARG A 10 34.13 18.99 79.04
C ARG A 10 33.13 19.15 77.87
N SER A 11 33.54 19.81 76.80
CA SER A 11 32.84 19.77 75.52
C SER A 11 33.00 18.39 74.90
N ARG A 12 31.93 17.61 74.82
CA ARG A 12 31.90 16.37 74.05
C ARG A 12 31.85 16.74 72.56
N TYR A 13 32.97 16.57 71.85
CA TYR A 13 32.96 16.54 70.39
C TYR A 13 32.35 15.21 69.96
N SER A 14 31.11 15.21 69.47
CA SER A 14 30.53 14.06 68.78
C SER A 14 31.05 14.06 67.34
N VAL A 15 32.09 13.25 67.08
CA VAL A 15 32.54 12.96 65.72
C VAL A 15 31.56 11.96 65.12
N SER A 16 30.55 12.46 64.39
CA SER A 16 29.70 11.60 63.57
C SER A 16 30.47 11.19 62.31
N HIS A 17 30.88 9.93 62.22
CA HIS A 17 31.49 9.39 61.00
C HIS A 17 30.51 9.55 59.83
N ARG A 18 30.94 10.28 58.78
CA ARG A 18 30.19 10.53 57.53
C ARG A 18 30.12 9.27 56.65
N LEU A 19 29.50 8.20 57.16
CA LEU A 19 29.34 6.94 56.44
C LEU A 19 28.16 6.93 55.44
N SER A 20 27.54 8.08 55.14
CA SER A 20 26.27 8.14 54.38
C SER A 20 26.40 8.51 52.89
N ARG A 21 27.61 8.73 52.35
CA ARG A 21 27.81 9.07 50.93
C ARG A 21 28.25 7.89 50.04
N SER A 22 28.82 6.83 50.58
CA SER A 22 29.32 5.68 49.82
C SER A 22 28.26 4.59 49.56
N VAL A 23 27.23 4.51 50.41
CA VAL A 23 26.13 3.55 50.27
C VAL A 23 25.35 3.69 48.95
N PRO A 24 24.90 4.88 48.52
CA PRO A 24 24.19 5.02 47.24
C PRO A 24 25.08 4.72 46.03
N ALA A 25 26.38 5.02 46.11
CA ALA A 25 27.33 4.71 45.04
C ALA A 25 27.53 3.19 44.86
N LEU A 26 27.54 2.43 45.96
CA LEU A 26 27.69 0.98 45.94
C LEU A 26 26.44 0.30 45.38
N ILE A 27 25.25 0.79 45.75
CA ILE A 27 23.97 0.31 45.18
C ILE A 27 23.92 0.59 43.66
N GLY A 28 24.34 1.77 43.22
CA GLY A 28 24.41 2.12 41.79
C GLY A 28 25.37 1.20 41.01
N ALA A 29 26.54 0.90 41.57
CA ALA A 29 27.50 0.00 40.95
C ALA A 29 26.96 -1.44 40.80
N VAL A 30 26.29 -1.97 41.83
CA VAL A 30 25.66 -3.29 41.79
C VAL A 30 24.54 -3.36 40.75
N LEU A 31 23.71 -2.31 40.67
CA LEU A 31 22.66 -2.22 39.64
C LEU A 31 23.23 -2.21 38.22
N LEU A 32 24.31 -1.46 38.00
CA LEU A 32 24.96 -1.40 36.68
C LEU A 32 25.54 -2.76 36.29
N VAL A 33 26.20 -3.46 37.22
CA VAL A 33 26.68 -4.82 36.98
C VAL A 33 25.52 -5.77 36.69
N ALA A 34 24.40 -5.68 37.41
CA ALA A 34 23.22 -6.50 37.14
C ALA A 34 22.62 -6.24 35.75
N ILE A 35 22.59 -4.99 35.29
CA ILE A 35 22.14 -4.63 33.94
C ILE A 35 23.08 -5.21 32.87
N VAL A 36 24.40 -5.10 33.07
CA VAL A 36 25.38 -5.64 32.11
C VAL A 36 25.29 -7.17 32.05
N VAL A 37 25.17 -7.84 33.19
CA VAL A 37 25.03 -9.30 33.26
C VAL A 37 23.73 -9.75 32.60
N THR A 38 22.60 -9.11 32.90
CA THR A 38 21.31 -9.44 32.27
C THR A 38 21.33 -9.19 30.76
N ALA A 39 21.91 -8.09 30.29
CA ALA A 39 22.09 -7.82 28.87
C ALA A 39 22.96 -8.89 28.19
N THR A 40 24.04 -9.33 28.84
CA THR A 40 24.96 -10.35 28.29
C THR A 40 24.29 -11.73 28.22
N VAL A 41 23.53 -12.11 29.25
CA VAL A 41 22.77 -13.38 29.25
C VAL A 41 21.66 -13.34 28.21
N ALA A 42 20.92 -12.24 28.10
CA ALA A 42 19.91 -12.06 27.08
C ALA A 42 20.49 -12.16 25.67
N TYR A 43 21.64 -11.52 25.42
CA TYR A 43 22.34 -11.60 24.15
C TYR A 43 22.68 -13.05 23.76
N ARG A 44 23.26 -13.83 24.68
CA ARG A 44 23.60 -15.24 24.42
C ARG A 44 22.37 -16.09 24.14
N ARG A 45 21.29 -15.91 24.91
CA ARG A 45 20.04 -16.66 24.72
C ARG A 45 19.40 -16.38 23.37
N ILE A 46 19.50 -15.15 22.89
CA ILE A 46 18.97 -14.75 21.60
C ILE A 46 19.84 -15.33 20.47
N ASP A 47 21.17 -15.26 20.57
CA ASP A 47 22.08 -15.85 19.57
C ASP A 47 21.93 -17.37 19.45
N ASP A 48 21.79 -18.09 20.58
CA ASP A 48 21.54 -19.53 20.62
C ASP A 48 20.19 -19.90 19.97
N PHE A 49 19.15 -19.08 20.20
CA PHE A 49 17.83 -19.30 19.58
C PHE A 49 17.83 -19.03 18.08
N LEU A 50 18.50 -17.96 17.64
CA LEU A 50 18.65 -17.61 16.23
C LEU A 50 19.48 -18.66 15.47
N SER A 51 20.58 -19.13 16.03
CA SER A 51 21.39 -20.19 15.43
C SER A 51 20.62 -21.52 15.34
N ALA A 52 19.82 -21.87 16.36
CA ALA A 52 18.99 -23.07 16.35
C ALA A 52 17.83 -23.03 15.34
N THR A 53 17.29 -21.85 15.03
CA THR A 53 16.12 -21.69 14.14
C THR A 53 16.47 -21.30 12.71
N THR A 54 17.58 -20.58 12.51
CA THR A 54 17.98 -20.02 11.20
C THR A 54 19.39 -20.40 10.78
N GLY A 55 20.17 -21.08 11.62
CA GLY A 55 21.56 -21.45 11.32
C GLY A 55 22.55 -20.28 11.25
N LYS A 56 22.12 -19.05 11.60
CA LYS A 56 22.92 -17.83 11.53
C LYS A 56 23.21 -17.26 12.93
N HIS A 57 24.44 -16.81 13.15
CA HIS A 57 24.85 -16.04 14.34
C HIS A 57 24.61 -14.54 14.12
N LEU A 58 24.33 -13.81 15.19
CA LEU A 58 24.24 -12.35 15.22
C LEU A 58 25.63 -11.71 15.03
N THR A 59 26.05 -11.65 13.77
CA THR A 59 27.24 -10.90 13.36
C THR A 59 26.82 -9.55 12.77
N LEU A 60 27.66 -8.51 12.86
CA LEU A 60 27.36 -7.19 12.27
C LEU A 60 27.00 -7.31 10.76
N GLY A 61 27.60 -8.27 10.05
CA GLY A 61 27.28 -8.56 8.65
C GLY A 61 25.89 -9.15 8.45
N ALA A 62 25.41 -10.02 9.34
CA ALA A 62 24.08 -10.60 9.26
C ALA A 62 22.96 -9.57 9.48
N VAL A 63 23.21 -8.52 10.28
CA VAL A 63 22.28 -7.39 10.42
C VAL A 63 22.25 -6.56 9.15
N VAL A 64 23.40 -6.33 8.50
CA VAL A 64 23.47 -5.58 7.24
C VAL A 64 22.81 -6.35 6.09
N GLU A 65 22.96 -7.67 6.06
CA GLU A 65 22.30 -8.55 5.07
C GLU A 65 20.78 -8.65 5.30
N ALA A 66 20.31 -8.54 6.55
CA ALA A 66 18.89 -8.42 6.85
C ALA A 66 18.28 -7.06 6.46
N VAL A 67 19.11 -6.03 6.22
CA VAL A 67 18.66 -4.69 5.80
C VAL A 67 18.77 -4.50 4.28
N GLN A 68 19.68 -5.18 3.60
CA GLN A 68 19.82 -5.06 2.16
C GLN A 68 18.78 -5.94 1.45
N PRO A 69 17.92 -5.34 0.60
CA PRO A 69 16.95 -6.12 -0.14
C PRO A 69 17.68 -7.06 -1.11
N GLU A 70 17.22 -8.32 -1.20
CA GLU A 70 17.78 -9.33 -2.09
C GLU A 70 17.97 -8.81 -3.53
N PRO A 71 19.10 -9.11 -4.20
CA PRO A 71 19.34 -8.71 -5.59
C PRO A 71 18.18 -9.11 -6.51
N GLY A 72 17.64 -8.14 -7.25
CA GLY A 72 16.52 -8.34 -8.17
C GLY A 72 15.14 -7.99 -7.62
N THR A 73 15.01 -7.70 -6.33
CA THR A 73 13.76 -7.17 -5.76
C THR A 73 13.51 -5.71 -6.18
N MET A 74 12.24 -5.26 -6.19
CA MET A 74 11.92 -3.85 -6.49
C MET A 74 12.64 -2.86 -5.56
N ALA A 75 12.78 -3.21 -4.27
CA ALA A 75 13.51 -2.39 -3.31
C ALA A 75 14.99 -2.25 -3.69
N TYR A 76 15.63 -3.35 -4.13
CA TYR A 76 16.98 -3.31 -4.66
C TYR A 76 17.08 -2.41 -5.90
N LYS A 77 16.17 -2.59 -6.88
CA LYS A 77 16.14 -1.77 -8.10
C LYS A 77 16.00 -0.28 -7.80
N LEU A 78 15.09 0.09 -6.90
CA LEU A 78 14.89 1.48 -6.49
C LEU A 78 16.12 2.07 -5.79
N GLN A 79 16.81 1.29 -4.94
CA GLN A 79 18.02 1.74 -4.26
C GLN A 79 19.23 1.87 -5.20
N HIS A 80 19.28 1.05 -6.26
CA HIS A 80 20.38 1.02 -7.23
C HIS A 80 20.10 1.85 -8.49
N GLY A 81 19.08 2.72 -8.46
CA GLY A 81 18.78 3.61 -9.58
C GLY A 81 18.26 2.89 -10.83
N GLN A 82 17.72 1.69 -10.70
CA GLN A 82 17.14 0.97 -11.83
C GLN A 82 15.65 1.32 -11.99
N GLN A 83 15.18 1.37 -13.23
CA GLN A 83 13.76 1.59 -13.52
C GLN A 83 12.93 0.40 -13.01
N VAL A 84 11.77 0.72 -12.45
CA VAL A 84 10.80 -0.27 -11.98
C VAL A 84 9.51 -0.13 -12.76
N ASN A 85 9.05 -1.24 -13.34
CA ASN A 85 7.84 -1.29 -14.14
C ASN A 85 6.75 -2.05 -13.38
N ILE A 86 5.63 -1.38 -13.14
CA ILE A 86 4.49 -1.92 -12.41
C ILE A 86 3.27 -1.93 -13.32
N LEU A 87 2.60 -3.07 -13.43
CA LEU A 87 1.34 -3.19 -14.17
C LEU A 87 0.16 -2.98 -13.22
N LEU A 88 -0.61 -1.93 -13.43
CA LEU A 88 -1.85 -1.66 -12.70
C LEU A 88 -3.05 -2.24 -13.46
N LEU A 89 -3.79 -3.11 -12.79
CA LEU A 89 -4.96 -3.80 -13.32
C LEU A 89 -6.19 -3.44 -12.48
N GLY A 90 -7.22 -2.89 -13.12
CA GLY A 90 -8.52 -2.64 -12.52
C GLY A 90 -9.49 -3.73 -12.93
N MET A 91 -9.96 -4.51 -11.97
CA MET A 91 -10.85 -5.66 -12.19
C MET A 91 -12.27 -5.38 -11.68
N GLY A 92 -13.25 -6.02 -12.31
CA GLY A 92 -14.65 -5.94 -11.90
C GLY A 92 -14.86 -6.38 -10.44
N GLY A 93 -14.22 -7.48 -10.04
CA GLY A 93 -14.41 -8.08 -8.72
C GLY A 93 -15.70 -8.91 -8.61
N TYR A 94 -15.79 -9.73 -7.57
CA TYR A 94 -16.83 -10.75 -7.38
C TYR A 94 -18.27 -10.24 -7.30
N GLU A 95 -18.47 -8.94 -7.04
CA GLU A 95 -19.80 -8.31 -7.00
C GLU A 95 -20.36 -8.00 -8.40
N ASN A 96 -19.62 -8.28 -9.48
CA ASN A 96 -19.99 -8.02 -10.87
C ASN A 96 -20.06 -9.31 -11.71
N ASP A 97 -20.82 -9.27 -12.81
CA ASP A 97 -21.07 -10.42 -13.71
C ASP A 97 -19.80 -11.02 -14.33
N ALA A 98 -18.75 -10.22 -14.49
CA ALA A 98 -17.44 -10.63 -15.02
C ALA A 98 -16.32 -10.25 -14.04
N PRO A 99 -16.09 -11.06 -12.99
CA PRO A 99 -15.28 -10.65 -11.85
C PRO A 99 -13.79 -10.55 -12.15
N PHE A 100 -13.30 -11.31 -13.14
CA PHE A 100 -11.89 -11.40 -13.49
C PHE A 100 -11.52 -10.61 -14.76
N LEU A 101 -12.47 -9.90 -15.39
CA LEU A 101 -12.13 -9.04 -16.52
C LEU A 101 -11.45 -7.76 -16.02
N THR A 102 -10.34 -7.42 -16.68
CA THR A 102 -9.58 -6.19 -16.39
C THR A 102 -10.04 -5.06 -17.30
N ASP A 103 -10.82 -4.13 -16.75
CA ASP A 103 -11.37 -2.99 -17.48
C ASP A 103 -10.39 -1.82 -17.59
N SER A 104 -9.38 -1.77 -16.73
CA SER A 104 -8.34 -0.75 -16.75
C SER A 104 -6.97 -1.41 -16.68
N ILE A 105 -6.13 -1.11 -17.67
CA ILE A 105 -4.75 -1.62 -17.76
C ILE A 105 -3.84 -0.41 -17.91
N MET A 106 -2.92 -0.22 -16.96
CA MET A 106 -1.95 0.87 -16.98
C MET A 106 -0.55 0.36 -16.67
N ALA A 107 0.39 0.60 -17.57
CA ALA A 107 1.80 0.41 -17.32
C ALA A 107 2.35 1.66 -16.60
N VAL A 108 2.97 1.46 -15.44
CA VAL A 108 3.60 2.51 -14.66
C VAL A 108 5.08 2.25 -14.58
N THR A 109 5.88 3.17 -15.12
CA THR A 109 7.35 3.12 -15.02
C THR A 109 7.81 4.20 -14.07
N ILE A 110 8.56 3.80 -13.05
CA ILE A 110 9.19 4.69 -12.08
C ILE A 110 10.68 4.71 -12.39
N ASP A 111 11.17 5.89 -12.75
CA ASP A 111 12.60 6.13 -12.95
C ASP A 111 13.16 6.94 -11.77
N PRO A 112 13.86 6.29 -10.82
CA PRO A 112 14.43 6.97 -9.66
C PRO A 112 15.57 7.93 -10.04
N ASN A 113 16.29 7.72 -11.16
CA ASN A 113 17.40 8.58 -11.55
C ASN A 113 16.91 9.92 -12.11
N SER A 114 15.88 9.87 -12.97
CA SER A 114 15.31 11.08 -13.56
C SER A 114 14.21 11.72 -12.70
N HIS A 115 13.81 11.08 -11.59
CA HIS A 115 12.68 11.47 -10.73
C HIS A 115 11.37 11.61 -11.50
N ARG A 116 11.15 10.73 -12.49
CA ARG A 116 9.96 10.75 -13.35
C ARG A 116 9.13 9.49 -13.15
N VAL A 117 7.82 9.68 -13.21
CA VAL A 117 6.85 8.59 -13.27
C VAL A 117 6.11 8.70 -14.60
N MET A 118 6.16 7.63 -15.38
CA MET A 118 5.48 7.54 -16.66
C MET A 118 4.29 6.59 -16.50
N LEU A 119 3.12 7.01 -16.99
CA LEU A 119 1.93 6.18 -17.01
C LEU A 119 1.47 6.04 -18.45
N ALA A 120 1.36 4.81 -18.92
CA ALA A 120 0.84 4.48 -20.24
C ALA A 120 -0.42 3.61 -20.09
N SER A 121 -1.56 4.10 -20.55
CA SER A 121 -2.80 3.34 -20.55
C SER A 121 -2.87 2.41 -21.76
N VAL A 122 -3.16 1.13 -21.51
CA VAL A 122 -3.39 0.13 -22.56
C VAL A 122 -4.90 -0.03 -22.73
N PRO A 123 -5.45 0.17 -23.95
CA PRO A 123 -6.88 -0.02 -24.19
C PRO A 123 -7.28 -1.49 -23.96
N ARG A 124 -8.29 -1.72 -23.11
CA ARG A 124 -8.77 -3.07 -22.75
C ARG A 124 -9.27 -3.91 -23.96
N ASP A 125 -9.76 -3.22 -25.00
CA ASP A 125 -10.32 -3.83 -26.21
C ASP A 125 -9.25 -4.10 -27.29
N LEU A 126 -7.97 -3.87 -26.98
CA LEU A 126 -6.88 -4.22 -27.87
C LEU A 126 -6.87 -5.73 -28.13
N VAL A 127 -6.95 -6.13 -29.39
CA VAL A 127 -6.87 -7.53 -29.80
C VAL A 127 -5.40 -7.95 -29.78
N ALA A 128 -5.09 -8.99 -29.00
CA ALA A 128 -3.75 -9.48 -28.79
C ALA A 128 -3.66 -10.98 -29.15
N HIS A 129 -2.51 -11.36 -29.70
CA HIS A 129 -2.15 -12.76 -29.96
C HIS A 129 -1.45 -13.33 -28.72
N MET A 130 -2.21 -14.06 -27.91
CA MET A 130 -1.76 -14.57 -26.61
C MET A 130 -1.28 -16.01 -26.72
N ASN A 131 -0.21 -16.36 -26.01
CA ASN A 131 0.32 -17.73 -25.97
C ASN A 131 0.43 -18.22 -24.52
N LEU A 132 -0.71 -18.23 -23.84
CA LEU A 132 -0.84 -18.61 -22.43
C LEU A 132 -0.94 -20.12 -22.21
N GLN A 133 -0.85 -20.92 -23.28
CA GLN A 133 -0.99 -22.38 -23.25
C GLN A 133 0.36 -23.07 -23.03
N THR A 134 0.34 -24.30 -22.51
CA THR A 134 1.53 -25.15 -22.29
C THR A 134 2.34 -25.34 -23.56
N ASN A 135 1.67 -25.41 -24.72
CA ASN A 135 2.34 -25.38 -26.02
C ASN A 135 2.55 -23.92 -26.45
N ALA A 136 3.81 -23.47 -26.44
CA ALA A 136 4.21 -22.10 -26.78
C ALA A 136 3.84 -21.67 -28.22
N GLY A 137 3.59 -22.63 -29.12
CA GLY A 137 3.14 -22.36 -30.50
C GLY A 137 1.64 -22.17 -30.65
N SER A 138 0.84 -22.42 -29.60
CA SER A 138 -0.61 -22.21 -29.66
C SER A 138 -0.93 -20.74 -29.40
N ILE A 139 -1.48 -20.08 -30.42
CA ILE A 139 -1.85 -18.67 -30.36
C ILE A 139 -3.37 -18.58 -30.20
N TRP A 140 -3.79 -17.97 -29.10
CA TRP A 140 -5.17 -17.62 -28.83
C TRP A 140 -5.36 -16.12 -29.02
N THR A 141 -6.27 -15.73 -29.92
CA THR A 141 -6.50 -14.31 -30.25
C THR A 141 -7.77 -13.82 -29.57
N ASN A 142 -7.64 -12.88 -28.67
CA ASN A 142 -8.77 -12.22 -28.01
C ASN A 142 -8.39 -10.82 -27.55
N LYS A 143 -9.34 -10.10 -26.96
CA LYS A 143 -9.10 -8.84 -26.28
C LYS A 143 -8.16 -9.05 -25.09
N ILE A 144 -7.24 -8.10 -24.89
CA ILE A 144 -6.20 -8.21 -23.85
C ILE A 144 -6.76 -8.27 -22.43
N ASN A 145 -7.95 -7.72 -22.20
CA ASN A 145 -8.60 -7.80 -20.90
C ASN A 145 -8.86 -9.23 -20.41
N ALA A 146 -8.97 -10.19 -21.33
CA ALA A 146 -9.17 -11.61 -21.03
C ALA A 146 -7.89 -12.30 -20.53
N ALA A 147 -6.70 -11.72 -20.71
CA ALA A 147 -5.44 -12.31 -20.28
C ALA A 147 -5.42 -12.63 -18.77
N TYR A 148 -6.04 -11.77 -17.96
CA TYR A 148 -6.14 -11.98 -16.51
C TYR A 148 -7.16 -13.07 -16.13
N GLU A 149 -8.20 -13.26 -16.94
CA GLU A 149 -9.29 -14.20 -16.67
C GLU A 149 -8.93 -15.64 -17.04
N VAL A 150 -8.09 -15.82 -18.06
CA VAL A 150 -7.69 -17.12 -18.62
C VAL A 150 -7.23 -18.13 -17.55
N PRO A 151 -6.38 -17.77 -16.57
CA PRO A 151 -5.98 -18.69 -15.49
C PRO A 151 -7.08 -19.15 -14.55
N TYR A 152 -8.12 -18.34 -14.36
CA TYR A 152 -9.19 -18.59 -13.39
C TYR A 152 -10.40 -19.27 -14.02
N THR A 153 -10.45 -19.33 -15.35
CA THR A 153 -11.60 -19.82 -16.11
C THR A 153 -11.15 -20.85 -17.13
N SER A 154 -12.03 -21.80 -17.47
CA SER A 154 -11.72 -22.83 -18.46
C SER A 154 -12.00 -22.35 -19.90
N ILE A 155 -11.69 -21.09 -20.22
CA ILE A 155 -11.92 -20.50 -21.56
C ILE A 155 -11.01 -21.13 -22.61
N ILE A 156 -9.78 -21.45 -22.23
CA ILE A 156 -8.81 -22.16 -23.07
C ILE A 156 -8.35 -23.43 -22.37
N CYS A 157 -8.05 -24.48 -23.14
CA CYS A 157 -7.46 -25.69 -22.59
C CYS A 157 -5.95 -25.49 -22.35
N CYS A 158 -5.42 -26.23 -21.39
CA CYS A 158 -3.98 -26.39 -21.20
C CYS A 158 -3.24 -25.07 -20.92
N VAL A 159 -3.72 -24.27 -19.96
CA VAL A 159 -2.99 -23.09 -19.48
C VAL A 159 -1.63 -23.51 -18.92
N ALA A 160 -0.57 -22.80 -19.30
CA ALA A 160 0.78 -23.15 -18.91
C ALA A 160 0.97 -23.10 -17.38
N PRO A 161 1.76 -24.00 -16.77
CA PRO A 161 1.88 -24.10 -15.31
C PRO A 161 2.30 -22.80 -14.61
N GLN A 162 3.10 -21.96 -15.28
CA GLN A 162 3.55 -20.67 -14.74
C GLN A 162 2.43 -19.64 -14.56
N TYR A 163 1.31 -19.81 -15.25
CA TYR A 163 0.12 -18.95 -15.13
C TYR A 163 -0.96 -19.60 -14.28
N GLN A 164 -0.67 -20.68 -13.56
CA GLN A 164 -1.63 -21.32 -12.66
C GLN A 164 -1.48 -20.82 -11.22
N GLY A 165 -2.52 -21.02 -10.42
CA GLY A 165 -2.54 -20.63 -9.01
C GLY A 165 -3.11 -19.24 -8.77
N ARG A 166 -2.93 -18.73 -7.54
CA ARG A 166 -3.59 -17.50 -7.07
C ARG A 166 -3.17 -16.26 -7.88
N ASP A 167 -1.90 -16.17 -8.26
CA ASP A 167 -1.33 -15.02 -8.97
C ASP A 167 -1.30 -15.21 -10.51
N GLY A 168 -1.86 -16.32 -11.00
CA GLY A 168 -1.79 -16.72 -12.40
C GLY A 168 -2.28 -15.64 -13.38
N GLY A 169 -3.43 -15.02 -13.08
CA GLY A 169 -4.01 -13.97 -13.93
C GLY A 169 -3.11 -12.73 -14.04
N GLY A 170 -2.45 -12.35 -12.95
CA GLY A 170 -1.52 -11.23 -12.96
C GLY A 170 -0.31 -11.50 -13.86
N HIS A 171 0.30 -12.68 -13.71
CA HIS A 171 1.44 -13.08 -14.53
C HIS A 171 1.10 -13.25 -16.02
N ALA A 172 -0.09 -13.77 -16.33
CA ALA A 172 -0.58 -13.84 -17.69
C ALA A 172 -0.75 -12.43 -18.30
N ALA A 173 -1.33 -11.50 -17.55
CA ALA A 173 -1.48 -10.11 -18.00
C ALA A 173 -0.12 -9.39 -18.15
N GLU A 174 0.83 -9.57 -17.23
CA GLU A 174 2.19 -9.02 -17.32
C GLU A 174 2.89 -9.49 -18.60
N HIS A 175 2.80 -10.79 -18.90
CA HIS A 175 3.41 -11.38 -20.08
C HIS A 175 2.82 -10.80 -21.38
N GLU A 176 1.49 -10.76 -21.49
CA GLU A 176 0.84 -10.30 -22.72
C GLU A 176 0.96 -8.78 -22.93
N VAL A 177 0.81 -7.99 -21.86
CA VAL A 177 1.02 -6.54 -21.95
C VAL A 177 2.50 -6.22 -22.21
N GLY A 178 3.42 -7.01 -21.66
CA GLY A 178 4.85 -6.87 -21.89
C GLY A 178 5.24 -7.05 -23.36
N LYS A 179 4.64 -8.02 -24.06
CA LYS A 179 4.88 -8.21 -25.50
C LYS A 179 4.45 -7.03 -26.35
N ILE A 180 3.32 -6.40 -25.99
CA ILE A 180 2.76 -5.28 -26.76
C ILE A 180 3.52 -3.99 -26.50
N THR A 181 3.85 -3.75 -25.23
CA THR A 181 4.53 -2.51 -24.80
C THR A 181 6.05 -2.58 -24.96
N GLY A 182 6.63 -3.77 -25.09
CA GLY A 182 8.07 -4.00 -25.06
C GLY A 182 8.68 -3.82 -23.67
N LEU A 183 7.86 -3.69 -22.62
CA LEU A 183 8.30 -3.49 -21.24
C LEU A 183 8.36 -4.83 -20.50
N THR A 184 9.38 -5.00 -19.66
CA THR A 184 9.43 -6.08 -18.67
C THR A 184 8.85 -5.57 -17.36
N PHE A 185 7.76 -6.19 -16.89
CA PHE A 185 7.13 -5.83 -15.63
C PHE A 185 7.75 -6.58 -14.45
N ASP A 186 7.99 -5.88 -13.35
CA ASP A 186 8.52 -6.44 -12.11
C ASP A 186 7.42 -6.94 -11.18
N ARG A 187 6.26 -6.29 -11.25
CA ARG A 187 5.11 -6.57 -10.41
C ARG A 187 3.83 -6.08 -11.03
N TYR A 188 2.74 -6.73 -10.67
CA TYR A 188 1.40 -6.27 -10.97
C TYR A 188 0.67 -5.91 -9.68
N ILE A 189 -0.31 -5.01 -9.81
CA ILE A 189 -1.26 -4.67 -8.76
C ILE A 189 -2.64 -4.77 -9.38
N ALA A 190 -3.39 -5.79 -8.97
CA ALA A 190 -4.80 -5.95 -9.34
C ALA A 190 -5.70 -5.40 -8.22
N ILE A 191 -6.58 -4.46 -8.57
CA ILE A 191 -7.49 -3.77 -7.63
C ILE A 191 -8.91 -3.90 -8.15
N ASP A 192 -9.83 -4.33 -7.30
CA ASP A 192 -11.26 -4.32 -7.61
C ASP A 192 -11.91 -2.95 -7.33
N PHE A 193 -13.12 -2.73 -7.85
CA PHE A 193 -13.84 -1.46 -7.64
C PHE A 193 -14.10 -1.12 -6.17
N LYS A 194 -14.27 -2.13 -5.31
CA LYS A 194 -14.57 -1.94 -3.89
C LYS A 194 -13.32 -1.50 -3.13
N ALA A 195 -12.21 -2.21 -3.30
CA ALA A 195 -10.90 -1.87 -2.78
C ALA A 195 -10.46 -0.48 -3.25
N PHE A 196 -10.70 -0.14 -4.52
CA PHE A 196 -10.42 1.20 -5.04
C PHE A 196 -11.23 2.27 -4.29
N ARG A 197 -12.55 2.05 -4.11
CA ARG A 197 -13.41 2.99 -3.37
C ARG A 197 -12.98 3.15 -1.92
N ASP A 198 -12.66 2.05 -1.26
CA ASP A 198 -12.29 2.05 0.16
C ASP A 198 -10.93 2.74 0.37
N MET A 199 -9.96 2.52 -0.51
CA MET A 199 -8.68 3.24 -0.54
C MET A 199 -8.87 4.74 -0.73
N VAL A 200 -9.69 5.16 -1.69
CA VAL A 200 -9.97 6.60 -1.94
C VAL A 200 -10.66 7.25 -0.74
N ASN A 201 -11.59 6.54 -0.10
CA ASN A 201 -12.28 7.03 1.08
C ASN A 201 -11.32 7.17 2.28
N ALA A 202 -10.40 6.23 2.47
CA ALA A 202 -9.39 6.28 3.53
C ALA A 202 -8.44 7.49 3.36
N LEU A 203 -8.13 7.87 2.13
CA LEU A 203 -7.29 9.04 1.81
C LEU A 203 -8.04 10.39 1.84
N GLY A 204 -9.34 10.40 2.17
CA GLY A 204 -10.13 11.63 2.24
C GLY A 204 -10.64 12.15 0.89
N GLY A 205 -10.62 11.31 -0.16
CA GLY A 205 -11.09 11.63 -1.50
C GLY A 205 -10.06 12.34 -2.38
N VAL A 206 -10.29 12.35 -3.70
CA VAL A 206 -9.38 12.97 -4.69
C VAL A 206 -9.93 14.33 -5.14
N SER A 207 -9.10 15.36 -5.10
CA SER A 207 -9.42 16.69 -5.62
C SER A 207 -8.95 16.84 -7.06
N SER A 208 -9.87 16.77 -8.03
CA SER A 208 -9.59 17.08 -9.44
C SER A 208 -10.23 18.41 -9.87
N ARG A 209 -9.48 19.20 -10.65
CA ARG A 209 -10.06 20.35 -11.35
C ARG A 209 -10.79 19.84 -12.58
N ARG A 210 -12.13 19.93 -12.59
CA ARG A 210 -12.91 19.67 -13.81
C ARG A 210 -12.63 20.75 -14.85
N THR A 211 -12.11 20.34 -16.00
CA THR A 211 -12.25 21.09 -17.24
C THR A 211 -13.73 21.06 -17.65
N SER A 212 -14.29 22.22 -17.96
CA SER A 212 -15.72 22.36 -18.21
C SER A 212 -16.10 21.76 -19.57
N GLY A 213 -16.56 20.51 -19.58
CA GLY A 213 -17.04 19.83 -20.78
C GLY A 213 -17.62 18.43 -20.54
N ASP A 214 -17.08 17.67 -19.58
CA ASP A 214 -17.44 16.25 -19.45
C ASP A 214 -18.74 16.02 -18.69
N ARG A 215 -19.80 15.69 -19.45
CA ARG A 215 -20.96 14.98 -18.90
C ARG A 215 -20.63 13.49 -18.83
N ALA A 216 -20.03 13.06 -17.72
CA ALA A 216 -20.00 11.64 -17.38
C ALA A 216 -21.44 11.12 -17.28
N GLY A 217 -21.69 9.97 -17.92
CA GLY A 217 -22.99 9.37 -18.19
C GLY A 217 -24.04 9.58 -17.09
N SER A 218 -24.98 10.47 -17.36
CA SER A 218 -26.31 10.43 -16.80
C SER A 218 -27.27 10.90 -17.89
N ARG A 219 -28.11 9.99 -18.39
CA ARG A 219 -29.32 10.35 -19.13
C ARG A 219 -30.28 11.01 -18.15
N THR A 220 -29.99 12.25 -17.79
CA THR A 220 -30.96 13.17 -17.19
C THR A 220 -30.48 14.58 -17.49
N SER A 221 -31.12 15.21 -18.47
CA SER A 221 -30.90 16.62 -18.77
C SER A 221 -31.29 17.43 -17.54
N CYS A 222 -30.30 17.93 -16.81
CA CYS A 222 -30.50 18.92 -15.78
C CYS A 222 -29.37 19.95 -15.90
N ARG A 223 -29.67 21.04 -16.62
CA ARG A 223 -28.81 22.22 -16.71
C ARG A 223 -28.69 22.81 -15.31
N ARG A 224 -27.55 22.64 -14.64
CA ARG A 224 -27.30 23.19 -13.30
C ARG A 224 -26.00 23.98 -13.25
N SER A 225 -26.15 25.20 -12.72
CA SER A 225 -25.17 26.28 -12.66
C SER A 225 -23.93 25.93 -11.82
N ARG A 226 -22.81 26.56 -12.21
CA ARG A 226 -21.47 26.44 -11.61
C ARG A 226 -21.48 26.62 -10.10
N ARG A 227 -21.21 25.54 -9.35
CA ARG A 227 -20.62 25.60 -8.00
C ARG A 227 -19.65 24.44 -7.82
N ARG A 228 -18.44 24.74 -7.30
CA ARG A 228 -17.45 23.74 -6.86
C ARG A 228 -18.13 22.74 -5.92
N ARG A 229 -18.05 21.44 -6.22
CA ARG A 229 -18.47 20.37 -5.32
C ARG A 229 -17.27 19.47 -5.02
N ARG A 230 -17.07 19.19 -3.73
CA ARG A 230 -16.27 18.04 -3.26
C ARG A 230 -17.03 16.76 -3.62
N LEU A 231 -16.37 15.79 -4.25
CA LEU A 231 -16.95 14.46 -4.41
C LEU A 231 -16.82 13.70 -3.10
N SER A 232 -17.96 13.28 -2.56
CA SER A 232 -18.10 12.25 -1.54
C SER A 232 -19.13 11.26 -2.09
N THR A 233 -18.84 9.97 -2.01
CA THR A 233 -19.70 8.86 -2.49
C THR A 233 -20.84 8.52 -1.53
N ALA A 234 -21.26 9.46 -0.67
CA ALA A 234 -22.41 9.27 0.22
C ALA A 234 -23.70 9.87 -0.37
N GLY A 235 -24.51 9.02 -1.00
CA GLY A 235 -25.91 9.29 -1.29
C GLY A 235 -26.75 9.35 0.00
N ARG A 236 -26.75 10.49 0.71
CA ARG A 236 -27.76 10.77 1.75
C ARG A 236 -28.81 11.72 1.20
N ARG A 237 -30.01 11.18 0.99
CA ARG A 237 -31.24 11.92 0.70
C ARG A 237 -31.50 12.94 1.81
N ARG A 238 -31.21 14.22 1.58
CA ARG A 238 -31.92 15.33 2.23
C ARG A 238 -32.99 15.82 1.26
N ARG A 239 -34.24 15.43 1.53
CA ARG A 239 -35.42 16.00 0.87
C ARG A 239 -35.63 17.40 1.46
N SER A 240 -35.34 18.43 0.68
CA SER A 240 -35.72 19.81 0.97
C SER A 240 -36.61 20.30 -0.16
N CYS A 241 -37.82 20.74 0.19
CA CYS A 241 -38.78 21.52 -0.60
C CYS A 241 -39.15 20.99 -2.00
N TRP A 242 -40.29 20.29 -2.06
CA TRP A 242 -41.10 20.20 -3.27
C TRP A 242 -41.85 21.52 -3.46
N THR A 243 -41.52 22.26 -4.52
CA THR A 243 -42.43 23.29 -5.06
C THR A 243 -43.10 22.69 -6.30
N ARG A 244 -44.43 22.65 -6.22
CA ARG A 244 -45.39 22.06 -7.15
C ARG A 244 -45.35 22.79 -8.50
N CYS A 245 -44.89 22.16 -9.58
CA CYS A 245 -45.18 22.63 -10.93
C CYS A 245 -46.58 22.12 -11.33
N ARG A 246 -47.54 23.05 -11.44
CA ARG A 246 -48.86 22.78 -12.00
C ARG A 246 -48.72 22.33 -13.46
N ARG A 247 -49.38 21.24 -13.82
CA ARG A 247 -49.76 20.93 -15.20
C ARG A 247 -50.84 21.93 -15.60
N THR A 248 -50.59 22.80 -16.57
CA THR A 248 -51.65 23.45 -17.34
C THR A 248 -51.78 22.74 -18.67
N SER A 249 -52.84 21.93 -18.75
CA SER A 249 -53.49 21.46 -19.95
C SER A 249 -54.25 22.61 -20.60
N THR A 250 -54.05 22.86 -21.90
CA THR A 250 -55.15 22.98 -22.89
C THR A 250 -54.62 23.11 -24.32
N PRO A 251 -55.30 22.51 -25.32
CA PRO A 251 -54.97 22.57 -26.75
C PRO A 251 -55.94 23.45 -27.55
N THR A 252 -55.46 24.18 -28.56
CA THR A 252 -56.27 24.82 -29.63
C THR A 252 -55.33 25.14 -30.81
N CYS A 253 -55.35 24.42 -31.94
CA CYS A 253 -56.26 24.46 -33.11
C CYS A 253 -55.99 25.56 -34.18
N ARG A 254 -55.60 25.09 -35.38
CA ARG A 254 -55.83 25.60 -36.77
C ARG A 254 -55.21 26.94 -37.21
N SER A 255 -54.90 27.20 -38.49
CA SER A 255 -55.16 26.59 -39.82
C SER A 255 -54.05 27.04 -40.81
N LEU A 256 -53.51 26.18 -41.69
CA LEU A 256 -53.92 25.98 -43.10
C LEU A 256 -54.29 27.27 -43.87
N THR A 257 -53.39 27.70 -44.75
CA THR A 257 -53.54 27.68 -46.23
C THR A 257 -52.21 27.25 -46.83
#